data_AF-A0A7K2QPR6-F1
#
_entry.id   AF-A0A7K2QPR6-F1
#
_cell.length_a   1.000
_cell.length_b   1.000
_cell.length_c   1.000
_cell.angle_alpha   90.00
_cell.angle_beta   90.00
_cell.angle_gamma   90.00
#
_symmetry.space_group_name_H-M   'P 1'
#
loop_
_entity.id
_entity.type
_entity.pdbx_description
1 polymer ?
#
loop_
_entity_poly.entity_id
_entity_poly.type
_entity_poly.pdbx_seq_one_letter_code
_entity_poly.pdbx_strand_id
1 'polypeptide(L)'
;AEAVGAAGQALARTVEYVRGREQFGRPVGSFQAVKHRLADLYVQVQAARSAAYYATWDPRQGGLALAQALEALRITAGEAIQLHGGIGFTWEHDAHLYFKRAAADELLFGPVHRLRAHAAHRAGLFTTPQEKVAV
;
A
#
# COMPACT_ATOMS: atom_id res chain seq x y z
N ALA A 1 8.09 4.60 -7.14
CA ALA A 1 7.55 3.70 -8.19
C ALA A 1 7.52 2.24 -7.75
N GLU A 2 8.59 1.72 -7.15
CA GLU A 2 8.69 0.30 -6.76
C GLU A 2 7.59 -0.20 -5.81
N ALA A 3 7.37 0.48 -4.66
CA ALA A 3 6.36 0.03 -3.68
C ALA A 3 4.94 -0.07 -4.28
N VAL A 4 4.57 0.83 -5.18
CA VAL A 4 3.31 0.76 -5.94
C VAL A 4 3.26 -0.49 -6.83
N GLY A 5 4.37 -0.80 -7.50
CA GLY A 5 4.50 -2.01 -8.32
C GLY A 5 4.37 -3.29 -7.49
N ALA A 6 5.07 -3.35 -6.35
CA ALA A 6 5.00 -4.46 -5.42
C ALA A 6 3.58 -4.64 -4.86
N ALA A 7 2.91 -3.56 -4.47
CA ALA A 7 1.52 -3.61 -3.99
C ALA A 7 0.58 -4.12 -5.10
N GLY A 8 0.72 -3.61 -6.32
CA GLY A 8 -0.06 -4.06 -7.47
C GLY A 8 0.12 -5.54 -7.78
N GLN A 9 1.36 -6.06 -7.70
CA GLN A 9 1.63 -7.47 -7.93
C GLN A 9 1.13 -8.36 -6.79
N ALA A 10 1.28 -7.93 -5.53
CA ALA A 10 0.69 -8.63 -4.39
C ALA A 10 -0.83 -8.77 -4.54
N LEU A 11 -1.53 -7.68 -4.93
CA LEU A 11 -2.96 -7.72 -5.20
C LEU A 11 -3.31 -8.68 -6.36
N ALA A 12 -2.63 -8.54 -7.50
CA ALA A 12 -2.93 -9.34 -8.69
C ALA A 12 -2.78 -10.85 -8.42
N ARG A 13 -1.67 -11.26 -7.80
CA ARG A 13 -1.44 -12.65 -7.40
C ARG A 13 -2.45 -13.14 -6.37
N THR A 14 -2.83 -12.29 -5.42
CA THR A 14 -3.87 -12.64 -4.43
C THR A 14 -5.22 -12.87 -5.09
N VAL A 15 -5.61 -12.02 -6.06
CA VAL A 15 -6.85 -12.19 -6.82
C VAL A 15 -6.83 -13.51 -7.60
N GLU A 16 -5.72 -13.84 -8.24
CA GLU A 16 -5.53 -15.12 -8.93
C GLU A 16 -5.69 -16.31 -7.97
N TYR A 17 -4.99 -16.27 -6.83
CA TYR A 17 -5.05 -17.34 -5.82
C TYR A 17 -6.47 -17.56 -5.29
N VAL A 18 -7.19 -16.50 -4.89
CA VAL A 18 -8.54 -16.66 -4.33
C VAL A 18 -9.58 -17.07 -5.39
N ARG A 19 -9.31 -16.86 -6.68
CA ARG A 19 -10.17 -17.36 -7.77
C ARG A 19 -10.04 -18.86 -7.97
N GLY A 20 -8.85 -19.43 -7.78
CA GLY A 20 -8.60 -20.86 -7.91
C GLY A 20 -8.83 -21.68 -6.64
N ARG A 21 -8.71 -21.06 -5.46
CA ARG A 21 -8.89 -21.75 -4.18
C ARG A 21 -10.36 -21.98 -3.86
N GLU A 22 -10.76 -23.25 -3.71
CA GLU A 22 -12.12 -23.62 -3.29
C GLU A 22 -12.20 -23.93 -1.79
N GLN A 23 -13.18 -23.35 -1.11
CA GLN A 23 -13.54 -23.67 0.26
C GLN A 23 -15.06 -23.52 0.44
N PHE A 24 -15.65 -24.36 1.29
CA PHE A 24 -17.09 -24.39 1.51
C PHE A 24 -17.89 -24.54 0.19
N GLY A 25 -17.38 -25.38 -0.72
CA GLY A 25 -18.04 -25.74 -1.98
C GLY A 25 -18.03 -24.68 -3.08
N ARG A 26 -17.20 -23.62 -2.97
CA ARG A 26 -17.05 -22.61 -4.04
C ARG A 26 -15.70 -21.87 -3.94
N PRO A 27 -15.29 -21.12 -4.97
CA PRO A 27 -14.10 -20.28 -4.91
C PRO A 27 -14.12 -19.28 -3.76
N VAL A 28 -13.01 -19.11 -3.03
CA VAL A 28 -12.85 -18.17 -1.91
C VAL A 28 -13.08 -16.72 -2.37
N GLY A 29 -12.70 -16.37 -3.60
CA GLY A 29 -12.95 -15.07 -4.21
C GLY A 29 -14.42 -14.79 -4.49
N SER A 30 -15.32 -15.78 -4.40
CA SER A 30 -16.76 -15.57 -4.60
C SER A 30 -17.45 -14.93 -3.39
N PHE A 31 -16.89 -15.09 -2.19
CA PHE A 31 -17.44 -14.57 -0.95
C PHE A 31 -17.36 -13.03 -0.91
N GLN A 32 -18.46 -12.39 -0.52
CA GLN A 32 -18.59 -10.94 -0.48
C GLN A 32 -17.49 -10.27 0.36
N ALA A 33 -17.20 -10.81 1.55
CA ALA A 33 -16.12 -10.31 2.41
C ALA A 33 -14.74 -10.29 1.72
N VAL A 34 -14.44 -11.26 0.85
CA VAL A 34 -13.18 -11.30 0.09
C VAL A 34 -13.22 -10.29 -1.05
N LYS A 35 -14.33 -10.20 -1.78
CA LYS A 35 -14.50 -9.24 -2.88
C LYS A 35 -14.35 -7.80 -2.42
N HIS A 36 -15.02 -7.42 -1.33
CA HIS A 36 -14.93 -6.06 -0.79
C HIS A 36 -13.51 -5.72 -0.35
N ARG A 37 -12.82 -6.61 0.39
CA ARG A 37 -11.42 -6.40 0.78
C ARG A 37 -10.51 -6.19 -0.44
N LEU A 38 -10.65 -7.03 -1.47
CA LEU A 38 -9.86 -6.90 -2.70
C LEU A 38 -10.17 -5.61 -3.49
N ALA A 39 -11.43 -5.17 -3.48
CA ALA A 39 -11.84 -3.91 -4.09
C ALA A 39 -11.23 -2.70 -3.36
N ASP A 40 -11.24 -2.71 -2.02
CA ASP A 40 -10.63 -1.65 -1.21
C ASP A 40 -9.10 -1.58 -1.45
N LEU A 41 -8.44 -2.74 -1.50
CA LEU A 41 -7.02 -2.82 -1.86
C LEU A 41 -6.73 -2.26 -3.25
N TYR A 42 -7.57 -2.61 -4.24
CA TYR A 42 -7.45 -2.08 -5.58
C TYR A 42 -7.51 -0.55 -5.58
N VAL A 43 -8.48 0.04 -4.88
CA VAL A 43 -8.61 1.50 -4.77
C VAL A 43 -7.36 2.11 -4.14
N GLN A 44 -6.83 1.52 -3.07
CA GLN A 44 -5.61 2.01 -2.42
C GLN A 44 -4.38 1.96 -3.36
N VAL A 45 -4.20 0.85 -4.08
CA VAL A 45 -3.11 0.70 -5.05
C VAL A 45 -3.24 1.71 -6.19
N GLN A 46 -4.45 1.96 -6.70
CA GLN A 46 -4.66 2.97 -7.73
C GLN A 46 -4.43 4.38 -7.22
N ALA A 47 -4.87 4.70 -5.99
CA ALA A 47 -4.57 6.00 -5.37
C ALA A 47 -3.06 6.21 -5.21
N ALA A 48 -2.32 5.20 -4.76
CA ALA A 48 -0.86 5.25 -4.65
C ALA A 48 -0.18 5.41 -6.02
N ARG A 49 -0.69 4.74 -7.05
CA ARG A 49 -0.20 4.86 -8.44
C ARG A 49 -0.40 6.27 -8.97
N SER A 50 -1.59 6.83 -8.82
CA SER A 50 -1.91 8.20 -9.21
C SER A 50 -1.02 9.21 -8.47
N ALA A 51 -0.82 9.04 -7.17
CA ALA A 51 0.08 9.90 -6.40
C ALA A 51 1.54 9.81 -6.89
N ALA A 52 2.02 8.61 -7.21
CA ALA A 52 3.37 8.42 -7.76
C ALA A 52 3.52 9.06 -9.14
N TYR A 53 2.51 9.00 -10.00
CA TYR A 53 2.52 9.72 -11.28
C TYR A 53 2.43 11.24 -11.09
N TYR A 54 1.61 11.72 -10.17
CA TYR A 54 1.55 13.16 -9.90
C TYR A 54 2.89 13.70 -9.38
N ALA A 55 3.62 12.92 -8.58
CA ALA A 55 4.94 13.31 -8.08
C ALA A 55 6.02 13.37 -9.17
N THR A 56 5.82 12.77 -10.36
CA THR A 56 6.75 12.99 -11.49
C THR A 56 6.53 14.36 -12.13
N TRP A 57 5.31 14.88 -12.07
CA TRP A 57 4.96 16.22 -12.52
C TRP A 57 5.33 17.30 -11.48
N ASP A 58 4.99 17.06 -10.21
CA ASP A 58 5.38 17.92 -9.08
C ASP A 58 6.24 17.16 -8.06
N PRO A 59 7.59 17.19 -8.19
CA PRO A 59 8.50 16.51 -7.28
C PRO A 59 8.36 16.91 -5.80
N ARG A 60 7.76 18.07 -5.49
CA ARG A 60 7.51 18.47 -4.09
C ARG A 60 6.53 17.52 -3.39
N GLN A 61 5.73 16.79 -4.15
CA GLN A 61 4.77 15.80 -3.66
C GLN A 61 5.39 14.43 -3.40
N GLY A 62 6.70 14.25 -3.69
CA GLY A 62 7.38 12.97 -3.57
C GLY A 62 7.26 12.32 -2.20
N GLY A 63 7.34 13.11 -1.11
CA GLY A 63 7.17 12.60 0.25
C GLY A 63 5.77 12.06 0.53
N LEU A 64 4.73 12.74 0.06
CA LEU A 64 3.34 12.29 0.21
C LEU A 64 3.05 11.07 -0.67
N ALA A 65 3.55 11.07 -1.90
CA ALA A 65 3.44 9.94 -2.81
C ALA A 65 4.16 8.69 -2.26
N LEU A 66 5.33 8.86 -1.65
CA LEU A 66 6.04 7.79 -0.96
C LEU A 66 5.22 7.25 0.22
N ALA A 67 4.68 8.14 1.07
CA ALA A 67 3.83 7.73 2.19
C ALA A 67 2.63 6.88 1.73
N GLN A 68 1.97 7.30 0.65
CA GLN A 68 0.83 6.57 0.08
C GLN A 68 1.24 5.22 -0.51
N ALA A 69 2.38 5.16 -1.19
CA ALA A 69 2.90 3.92 -1.77
C ALA A 69 3.31 2.89 -0.71
N LEU A 70 3.98 3.33 0.36
CA LEU A 70 4.37 2.47 1.47
C LEU A 70 3.16 1.93 2.23
N GLU A 71 2.15 2.77 2.50
CA GLU A 71 0.93 2.32 3.15
C GLU A 71 0.16 1.31 2.27
N ALA A 72 0.02 1.59 0.98
CA ALA A 72 -0.64 0.65 0.07
C ALA A 72 0.08 -0.70 0.01
N LEU A 73 1.42 -0.71 -0.04
CA LEU A 73 2.21 -1.94 -0.01
C LEU A 73 2.03 -2.70 1.30
N ARG A 74 2.16 -2.02 2.46
CA ARG A 74 1.96 -2.61 3.79
C ARG A 74 0.61 -3.29 3.92
N ILE A 75 -0.46 -2.57 3.60
CA ILE A 75 -1.82 -3.07 3.73
C ILE A 75 -2.04 -4.23 2.75
N THR A 76 -1.68 -4.07 1.47
CA THR A 76 -1.89 -5.10 0.45
C THR A 76 -1.09 -6.36 0.74
N ALA A 77 0.16 -6.25 1.19
CA ALA A 77 0.99 -7.40 1.53
C ALA A 77 0.47 -8.12 2.78
N GLY A 78 0.00 -7.40 3.80
CA GLY A 78 -0.63 -8.00 4.98
C GLY A 78 -1.91 -8.75 4.63
N GLU A 79 -2.76 -8.15 3.81
CA GLU A 79 -3.98 -8.78 3.28
C GLU A 79 -3.68 -10.00 2.42
N ALA A 80 -2.63 -9.95 1.60
CA ALA A 80 -2.18 -11.10 0.82
C ALA A 80 -1.87 -12.30 1.73
N ILE A 81 -1.13 -12.11 2.83
CA ILE A 81 -0.87 -13.19 3.80
C ILE A 81 -2.18 -13.77 4.34
N GLN A 82 -3.11 -12.92 4.76
CA GLN A 82 -4.38 -13.36 5.35
C GLN A 82 -5.26 -14.12 4.35
N LEU A 83 -5.35 -13.65 3.11
CA LEU A 83 -6.17 -14.29 2.06
C LEU A 83 -5.55 -15.58 1.52
N HIS A 84 -4.22 -15.69 1.53
CA HIS A 84 -3.54 -16.95 1.22
C HIS A 84 -3.70 -17.99 2.35
N GLY A 85 -3.83 -17.53 3.60
CA GLY A 85 -3.88 -18.39 4.78
C GLY A 85 -2.49 -18.94 5.11
N GLY A 86 -2.42 -20.15 5.67
CA GLY A 86 -1.16 -20.75 6.12
C GLY A 86 -0.05 -20.75 5.08
N ILE A 87 -0.36 -21.11 3.82
CA ILE A 87 0.61 -21.14 2.71
C ILE A 87 1.25 -19.77 2.44
N GLY A 88 0.56 -18.67 2.79
CA GLY A 88 1.08 -17.33 2.60
C GLY A 88 2.35 -17.05 3.41
N PHE A 89 2.61 -17.84 4.46
CA PHE A 89 3.76 -17.69 5.35
C PHE A 89 4.83 -18.79 5.15
N THR A 90 4.60 -19.73 4.24
CA THR A 90 5.53 -20.84 3.99
C THR A 90 6.43 -20.57 2.78
N TRP A 91 7.44 -21.42 2.55
CA TRP A 91 8.41 -21.26 1.46
C TRP A 91 7.85 -21.65 0.08
N GLU A 92 6.70 -22.31 0.06
CA GLU A 92 5.99 -22.80 -1.11
C GLU A 92 5.24 -21.69 -1.85
N HIS A 93 5.13 -20.49 -1.27
CA HIS A 93 4.45 -19.36 -1.90
C HIS A 93 5.17 -18.03 -1.65
N ASP A 94 5.29 -17.20 -2.69
CA ASP A 94 6.00 -15.91 -2.65
C ASP A 94 5.30 -14.80 -1.84
N ALA A 95 4.14 -15.06 -1.22
CA ALA A 95 3.32 -14.00 -0.60
C ALA A 95 4.09 -13.33 0.55
N HIS A 96 4.82 -14.13 1.33
CA HIS A 96 5.69 -13.65 2.40
C HIS A 96 6.82 -12.74 1.93
N LEU A 97 7.26 -12.81 0.67
CA LEU A 97 8.32 -11.94 0.14
C LEU A 97 7.83 -10.49 0.04
N TYR A 98 6.59 -10.27 -0.39
CA TYR A 98 5.97 -8.93 -0.42
C TYR A 98 5.81 -8.36 0.98
N PHE A 99 5.42 -9.20 1.95
CA PHE A 99 5.30 -8.78 3.35
C PHE A 99 6.66 -8.39 3.95
N LYS A 100 7.68 -9.23 3.78
CA LYS A 100 9.06 -8.91 4.19
C LYS A 100 9.56 -7.63 3.54
N ARG A 101 9.22 -7.41 2.26
CA ARG A 101 9.59 -6.20 1.54
C ARG A 101 8.92 -4.95 2.10
N ALA A 102 7.62 -5.01 2.37
CA ALA A 102 6.88 -3.91 3.00
C ALA A 102 7.51 -3.50 4.35
N ALA A 103 7.85 -4.50 5.18
CA ALA A 103 8.50 -4.26 6.47
C ALA A 103 9.89 -3.64 6.30
N ALA A 104 10.68 -4.10 5.33
CA ALA A 104 11.99 -3.52 5.03
C ALA A 104 11.89 -2.06 4.55
N ASP A 105 10.91 -1.75 3.68
CA ASP A 105 10.69 -0.39 3.19
C ASP A 105 10.26 0.56 4.32
N GLU A 106 9.41 0.12 5.25
CA GLU A 106 9.05 0.92 6.44
C GLU A 106 10.24 1.25 7.33
N LEU A 107 11.19 0.32 7.49
CA LEU A 107 12.42 0.56 8.24
C LEU A 107 13.33 1.53 7.49
N LEU A 108 13.42 1.41 6.16
CA LEU A 108 14.29 2.24 5.32
C LEU A 108 13.81 3.69 5.24
N PHE A 109 12.51 3.91 5.04
CA PHE A 109 11.93 5.24 4.82
C PHE A 109 11.33 5.85 6.09
N GLY A 110 11.21 5.06 7.15
CA GLY A 110 10.53 5.42 8.38
C GLY A 110 9.00 5.34 8.26
N PRO A 111 8.29 5.57 9.37
CA PRO A 111 6.85 5.40 9.42
C PRO A 111 6.12 6.48 8.59
N VAL A 112 5.06 6.06 7.89
CA VAL A 112 4.32 6.89 6.92
C VAL A 112 3.78 8.20 7.49
N HIS A 113 3.45 8.25 8.78
CA HIS A 113 2.95 9.47 9.43
C HIS A 113 4.01 10.58 9.47
N ARG A 114 5.31 10.25 9.55
CA ARG A 114 6.39 11.26 9.51
C ARG A 114 6.54 11.86 8.12
N LEU A 115 6.40 11.05 7.07
CA LEU A 115 6.41 11.53 5.69
C LEU A 115 5.23 12.49 5.43
N ARG A 116 4.04 12.15 5.94
CA ARG A 116 2.85 13.02 5.88
C ARG A 116 3.05 14.31 6.67
N ALA A 117 3.61 14.25 7.88
CA ALA A 117 3.90 15.42 8.69
C ALA A 117 4.91 16.35 7.99
N HIS A 118 5.96 15.80 7.40
CA HIS A 118 6.93 16.57 6.62
C HIS A 118 6.28 17.25 5.41
N ALA A 119 5.44 16.54 4.66
CA ALA A 119 4.69 17.13 3.55
C ALA A 119 3.76 18.26 4.01
N ALA A 120 3.04 18.07 5.12
CA ALA A 120 2.16 19.08 5.68
C ALA A 120 2.90 20.34 6.16
N HIS A 121 4.07 20.15 6.80
CA HIS A 121 4.95 21.25 7.19
C HIS A 121 5.42 22.06 5.96
N ARG A 122 5.87 21.37 4.90
CA ARG A 122 6.29 22.03 3.65
C ARG A 122 5.14 22.75 2.93
N ALA A 123 3.91 22.30 3.11
CA ALA A 123 2.72 22.95 2.57
C ALA A 123 2.21 24.10 3.45
N GLY A 124 2.80 24.34 4.63
CA GLY A 124 2.36 25.38 5.56
C GLY A 124 0.96 25.15 6.13
N LEU A 125 0.49 23.89 6.18
CA LEU A 125 -0.89 23.58 6.61
C LEU A 125 -1.15 23.86 8.09
N PHE A 126 -0.10 23.90 8.91
CA PHE A 126 -0.20 24.06 10.36
C PHE A 126 0.58 25.28 10.91
N THR A 127 1.11 26.15 10.05
CA THR A 127 1.72 27.42 10.50
C THR A 127 0.61 28.43 10.84
N THR A 128 0.65 29.00 12.03
CA THR A 128 -0.28 30.07 12.44
C THR A 128 0.03 31.39 11.72
N PRO A 129 -0.96 32.29 11.53
CA PRO A 129 -0.76 33.56 10.82
C PRO A 129 0.36 34.46 11.38
N GLN A 130 0.71 34.32 12.66
CA GLN A 130 1.70 35.16 13.35
C GLN A 130 3.16 34.89 12.92
N GLU A 131 3.46 33.75 12.28
CA GLU A 131 4.82 33.45 11.78
C GLU A 131 5.08 33.96 10.35
N LYS A 132 4.05 34.42 9.62
CA LYS A 132 4.19 34.89 8.24
C LYS A 132 4.76 36.31 8.09
N VAL A 133 4.87 37.08 9.18
CA VAL A 133 5.29 38.51 9.15
C VAL A 133 6.77 38.68 9.53
N ALA A 134 7.45 37.60 9.94
CA ALA A 134 8.83 37.66 10.44
C ALA A 134 9.91 37.26 9.42
N VAL A 135 9.57 37.13 8.13
CA VAL A 135 10.51 36.84 7.03
C VAL A 135 10.40 37.87 5.94
#